data_AF-A0AA42ZCX6-F1
#
_entry.id   AF-A0AA42ZCX6-F1
#
_cell.length_a   1.000
_cell.length_b   1.000
_cell.length_c   1.000
_cell.angle_alpha   90.00
_cell.angle_beta   90.00
_cell.angle_gamma   90.00
#
_symmetry.space_group_name_H-M   'P 1'
#
loop_
_entity.id
_entity.type
_entity.pdbx_description
1 polymer ?
#
loop_
_entity_poly.entity_id
_entity_poly.type
_entity_poly.pdbx_seq_one_letter_code
_entity_poly.pdbx_strand_id
1 'polypeptide(L)'
;MNRPTPTTAGKPGYRRAILTVINTVTVLCLVALLLPSPAASFDLPDFDPWYYQSNDEWQFMVPDKAQHYYGSQLLVEGGMHPAAALAAGFMYEVYQNEIGVGFSYKDLIADAFGVLAGTVNSDKFYLFMDYSTRDEFVKLNAVLTF
;
A
#
# COMPACT_ATOMS: atom_id res chain seq x y z
N MET A 1 8.20 1.69 18.32
CA MET A 1 7.57 0.46 17.79
C MET A 1 8.60 -0.66 17.79
N ASN A 2 8.22 -1.86 18.21
CA ASN A 2 9.13 -3.02 18.23
C ASN A 2 9.35 -3.50 16.79
N ARG A 3 10.61 -3.61 16.37
CA ARG A 3 11.00 -4.25 15.10
C ARG A 3 10.39 -5.66 15.04
N PRO A 4 9.72 -6.06 13.94
CA PRO A 4 9.38 -7.46 13.72
C PRO A 4 10.68 -8.28 13.68
N THR A 5 10.72 -9.36 14.45
CA THR A 5 11.87 -10.27 14.48
C THR A 5 11.90 -11.06 13.16
N PRO A 6 13.05 -11.14 12.45
CA PRO A 6 13.13 -11.88 11.19
C PRO A 6 12.82 -13.35 11.44
N THR A 7 11.82 -13.89 10.76
CA THR A 7 11.61 -15.33 10.71
C THR A 7 12.74 -15.95 9.89
N THR A 8 13.39 -16.97 10.44
CA THR A 8 14.51 -17.69 9.79
C THR A 8 14.00 -18.48 8.58
N ALA A 9 13.76 -17.80 7.46
CA ALA A 9 13.39 -18.43 6.21
C ALA A 9 14.66 -18.76 5.42
N GLY A 10 14.90 -20.06 5.18
CA GLY A 10 15.99 -20.50 4.30
C GLY A 10 15.91 -19.86 2.91
N LYS A 11 17.04 -19.89 2.17
CA LYS A 11 17.21 -19.30 0.83
C LYS A 11 15.93 -19.45 0.00
N PRO A 12 15.35 -18.37 -0.54
CA PRO A 12 14.15 -18.48 -1.37
C PRO A 12 14.47 -19.39 -2.55
N GLY A 13 13.80 -20.55 -2.61
CA GLY A 13 13.92 -21.43 -3.76
C GLY A 13 13.55 -20.68 -5.04
N TYR A 14 14.17 -21.04 -6.17
CA TYR A 14 13.98 -20.38 -7.47
C TYR A 14 12.51 -20.10 -7.83
N ARG A 15 11.60 -21.02 -7.46
CA ARG A 15 10.15 -20.87 -7.60
C ARG A 15 9.57 -19.67 -6.83
N ARG A 16 10.02 -19.42 -5.60
CA ARG A 16 9.59 -18.28 -4.78
C ARG A 16 10.03 -16.97 -5.42
N ALA A 17 11.28 -16.90 -5.90
CA ALA A 17 11.79 -15.71 -6.59
C ALA A 17 10.98 -15.38 -7.85
N ILE A 18 10.66 -16.39 -8.68
CA ILE A 18 9.82 -16.20 -9.87
C ILE A 18 8.43 -15.69 -9.47
N LEU A 19 7.79 -16.28 -8.47
CA LEU A 19 6.46 -15.86 -8.02
C LEU A 19 6.46 -14.42 -7.49
N THR A 20 7.50 -14.03 -6.73
CA THR A 20 7.67 -12.65 -6.27
C THR A 20 7.78 -11.68 -7.45
N VAL A 21 8.56 -12.01 -8.48
CA VAL A 21 8.68 -11.18 -9.69
C VAL A 21 7.35 -11.07 -10.43
N ILE A 22 6.68 -12.20 -10.69
CA ILE A 22 5.37 -12.22 -11.37
C ILE A 22 4.38 -11.34 -10.61
N ASN A 23 4.25 -11.54 -9.30
CA ASN A 23 3.31 -10.78 -8.47
C ASN A 23 3.63 -9.29 -8.46
N THR A 24 4.91 -8.93 -8.37
CA THR A 24 5.35 -7.52 -8.42
C THR A 24 4.95 -6.88 -9.74
N VAL A 25 5.24 -7.54 -10.87
CA VAL A 25 4.87 -7.06 -12.20
C VAL A 25 3.35 -6.94 -12.34
N THR A 26 2.59 -7.93 -11.87
CA THR A 26 1.12 -7.90 -11.89
C THR A 26 0.58 -6.70 -11.12
N VAL A 27 1.08 -6.45 -9.91
CA VAL A 27 0.66 -5.30 -9.09
C VAL A 27 0.96 -3.98 -9.79
N LEU A 28 2.17 -3.82 -10.36
CA LEU A 28 2.53 -2.60 -11.10
C LEU A 28 1.64 -2.38 -12.34
N CYS A 29 1.35 -3.45 -13.09
CA CYS A 29 0.43 -3.38 -14.24
C CYS A 29 -0.98 -2.98 -13.81
N LEU A 30 -1.50 -3.54 -12.72
CA LEU A 30 -2.83 -3.20 -12.20
C LEU A 30 -2.88 -1.73 -11.75
N VAL A 31 -1.88 -1.24 -11.03
CA VAL A 31 -1.82 0.17 -10.64
C VAL A 31 -1.82 1.07 -11.88
N ALA A 32 -1.02 0.75 -12.90
CA ALA A 32 -0.98 1.53 -14.14
C ALA A 32 -2.33 1.58 -14.89
N LEU A 33 -3.14 0.50 -14.79
CA LEU A 33 -4.48 0.44 -15.37
C LEU A 33 -5.54 1.17 -14.53
N LEU A 34 -5.38 1.20 -13.21
CA LEU A 34 -6.36 1.76 -12.27
C LEU A 34 -6.16 3.26 -12.00
N LEU A 35 -4.92 3.76 -12.08
CA LEU A 35 -4.61 5.19 -11.93
C LEU A 35 -5.44 6.13 -12.82
N PRO A 36 -5.70 5.83 -14.12
CA PRO A 36 -6.52 6.70 -14.97
C PRO A 36 -8.04 6.52 -14.74
N SER A 37 -8.47 5.72 -13.76
CA SER A 37 -9.89 5.52 -13.48
C SER A 37 -10.56 6.85 -13.07
N PRO A 38 -11.70 7.23 -13.67
CA PRO A 38 -12.45 8.41 -13.23
C PRO A 38 -13.06 8.23 -11.84
N ALA A 39 -13.12 6.99 -11.32
CA ALA A 39 -13.44 6.76 -9.91
C ALA A 39 -12.34 7.28 -8.97
N ALA A 40 -11.12 7.50 -9.49
CA ALA A 40 -9.98 8.03 -8.74
C ALA A 40 -9.85 9.56 -8.77
N SER A 41 -10.72 10.26 -9.51
CA SER A 41 -10.84 11.72 -9.45
C SER A 41 -11.92 12.09 -8.43
N PHE A 42 -11.50 12.67 -7.31
CA PHE A 42 -12.38 13.17 -6.27
C PHE A 42 -12.22 14.67 -6.09
N ASP A 43 -13.34 15.34 -5.80
CA ASP A 43 -13.41 16.73 -5.35
C ASP A 43 -13.45 16.76 -3.81
N LEU A 44 -12.64 17.63 -3.21
CA LEU A 44 -12.46 17.74 -1.75
C LEU A 44 -13.78 17.81 -0.95
N PRO A 45 -13.91 17.12 0.19
CA PRO A 45 -15.02 17.34 1.11
C PRO A 45 -14.76 18.62 1.92
N ASP A 46 -15.79 19.42 2.17
CA ASP A 46 -15.67 20.71 2.86
C ASP A 46 -15.15 20.59 4.32
N PHE A 47 -15.22 19.40 4.94
CA PHE A 47 -14.69 19.16 6.28
C PHE A 47 -14.52 17.66 6.57
N ASP A 48 -13.29 17.15 6.43
CA ASP A 48 -12.90 15.86 7.01
C ASP A 48 -11.50 15.98 7.65
N PRO A 49 -11.35 15.81 8.98
CA PRO A 49 -10.07 15.90 9.67
C PRO A 49 -9.07 14.78 9.31
N TRP A 50 -9.52 13.75 8.59
CA TRP A 50 -8.69 12.69 8.01
C TRP A 50 -8.29 12.98 6.55
N TYR A 51 -8.74 14.10 5.96
CA TYR A 51 -8.37 14.50 4.60
C TYR A 51 -7.32 15.61 4.62
N TYR A 52 -6.10 15.28 4.24
CA TYR A 52 -5.14 16.23 3.69
C TYR A 52 -4.84 15.84 2.24
N GLN A 53 -5.89 15.80 1.42
CA GLN A 53 -5.81 15.56 -0.02
C GLN A 53 -5.49 16.87 -0.76
N SER A 54 -4.26 17.35 -0.68
CA SER A 54 -3.80 18.23 -1.75
C SER A 54 -3.41 17.37 -2.95
N ASN A 55 -4.12 17.52 -4.08
CA ASN A 55 -3.66 16.98 -5.37
C ASN A 55 -2.38 17.68 -5.86
N ASP A 56 -2.09 18.86 -5.31
CA ASP A 56 -0.94 19.69 -5.65
C ASP A 56 0.31 19.36 -4.82
N GLU A 57 0.13 18.72 -3.65
CA GLU A 57 1.22 18.31 -2.77
C GLU A 57 1.33 16.78 -2.75
N TRP A 58 2.47 16.27 -3.19
CA TRP A 58 2.82 14.83 -3.17
C TRP A 58 3.03 14.26 -1.75
N GLN A 59 2.70 15.03 -0.72
CA GLN A 59 2.83 14.61 0.66
C GLN A 59 1.73 13.60 0.98
N PHE A 60 2.15 12.43 1.47
CA PHE A 60 1.29 11.46 2.13
C PHE A 60 1.18 11.92 3.59
N MET A 61 0.11 12.63 3.91
CA MET A 61 -0.22 12.95 5.30
C MET A 61 -1.44 12.12 5.71
N VAL A 62 -1.61 11.91 7.02
CA VAL A 62 -2.73 11.23 7.71
C VAL A 62 -2.53 9.72 8.02
N PRO A 63 -2.97 9.25 9.21
CA PRO A 63 -3.11 7.83 9.56
C PRO A 63 -3.81 6.94 8.52
N ASP A 64 -4.70 7.51 7.71
CA ASP A 64 -5.51 6.82 6.70
C ASP A 64 -4.65 6.09 5.65
N LYS A 65 -3.65 6.77 5.08
CA LYS A 65 -2.71 6.13 4.12
C LYS A 65 -1.89 5.01 4.76
N ALA A 66 -1.58 5.12 6.05
CA ALA A 66 -0.93 4.04 6.77
C ALA A 66 -1.89 2.85 6.97
N GLN A 67 -3.19 3.08 7.17
CA GLN A 67 -4.19 2.00 7.25
C GLN A 67 -4.30 1.24 5.92
N HIS A 68 -4.33 1.94 4.78
CA HIS A 68 -4.26 1.33 3.44
C HIS A 68 -3.02 0.42 3.30
N TYR A 69 -1.85 1.00 3.58
CA TYR A 69 -0.59 0.26 3.52
C TYR A 69 -0.59 -1.00 4.40
N TYR A 70 -0.88 -0.86 5.70
CA TYR A 70 -0.81 -1.97 6.63
C TYR A 70 -1.93 -2.99 6.41
N GLY A 71 -3.13 -2.54 6.04
CA GLY A 71 -4.25 -3.42 5.69
C GLY A 71 -3.89 -4.31 4.49
N SER A 72 -3.42 -3.69 3.41
CA SER A 72 -2.98 -4.40 2.20
C SER A 72 -1.80 -5.35 2.45
N GLN A 73 -0.84 -4.93 3.28
CA GLN A 73 0.26 -5.80 3.71
C GLN A 73 -0.25 -7.04 4.45
N LEU A 74 -1.12 -6.86 5.45
CA LEU A 74 -1.67 -7.95 6.26
C LEU A 74 -2.51 -8.93 5.44
N LEU A 75 -3.25 -8.46 4.43
CA LEU A 75 -3.99 -9.35 3.53
C LEU A 75 -3.05 -10.31 2.80
N VAL A 76 -1.94 -9.80 2.25
CA VAL A 76 -0.96 -10.62 1.53
C VAL A 76 -0.20 -11.55 2.49
N GLU A 77 0.22 -11.06 3.65
CA GLU A 77 0.88 -11.89 4.68
C GLU A 77 -0.05 -12.99 5.22
N GLY A 78 -1.36 -12.73 5.25
CA GLY A 78 -2.41 -13.70 5.57
C GLY A 78 -2.67 -14.73 4.46
N GLY A 79 -1.96 -14.65 3.34
CA GLY A 79 -2.04 -15.61 2.23
C GLY A 79 -2.96 -15.19 1.09
N MET A 80 -3.51 -13.97 1.11
CA MET A 80 -4.27 -13.46 -0.03
C MET A 80 -3.35 -13.23 -1.23
N HIS A 81 -3.82 -13.55 -2.43
CA HIS A 81 -3.08 -13.27 -3.65
C HIS A 81 -2.86 -11.75 -3.83
N PRO A 82 -1.65 -11.26 -4.17
CA PRO A 82 -1.36 -9.82 -4.27
C PRO A 82 -2.33 -9.02 -5.15
N ALA A 83 -2.70 -9.56 -6.31
CA ALA A 83 -3.69 -8.94 -7.19
C ALA A 83 -5.09 -8.84 -6.54
N ALA A 84 -5.47 -9.85 -5.75
CA ALA A 84 -6.77 -9.86 -5.06
C ALA A 84 -6.79 -8.86 -3.89
N ALA A 85 -5.68 -8.76 -3.15
CA ALA A 85 -5.52 -7.75 -2.09
C ALA A 85 -5.64 -6.32 -2.65
N LEU A 86 -4.93 -6.03 -3.75
CA LEU A 86 -5.02 -4.73 -4.42
C LEU A 86 -6.42 -4.45 -4.96
N ALA A 87 -7.06 -5.44 -5.60
CA ALA A 87 -8.42 -5.28 -6.12
C ALA A 87 -9.43 -5.06 -5.00
N ALA A 88 -9.27 -5.72 -3.85
CA ALA A 88 -10.15 -5.52 -2.69
C ALA A 88 -10.04 -4.10 -2.14
N GLY A 89 -8.82 -3.57 -1.98
CA GLY A 89 -8.60 -2.16 -1.59
C GLY A 89 -9.25 -1.19 -2.58
N PHE A 90 -8.97 -1.34 -3.87
CA PHE A 90 -9.57 -0.51 -4.92
C PHE A 90 -11.11 -0.55 -4.91
N MET A 91 -11.71 -1.73 -4.81
CA MET A 91 -13.17 -1.87 -4.80
C MET A 91 -13.80 -1.26 -3.54
N TYR A 92 -13.11 -1.34 -2.39
CA TYR A 92 -13.56 -0.69 -1.17
C TYR A 92 -13.57 0.83 -1.34
N GLU A 93 -12.53 1.39 -1.94
CA GLU A 93 -12.45 2.82 -2.21
C GLU A 93 -13.49 3.30 -3.22
N VAL A 94 -13.78 2.53 -4.26
CA VAL A 94 -14.88 2.84 -5.19
C VAL A 94 -16.21 2.91 -4.44
N TYR A 95 -16.46 1.95 -3.53
CA TYR A 95 -17.64 1.97 -2.68
C TYR A 95 -17.67 3.19 -1.74
N GLN A 96 -16.54 3.53 -1.10
CA GLN A 96 -16.41 4.72 -0.24
C GLN A 96 -16.71 6.02 -1.00
N ASN A 97 -16.26 6.10 -2.25
CA ASN A 97 -16.56 7.22 -3.14
C ASN A 97 -18.05 7.33 -3.46
N GLU A 98 -18.72 6.20 -3.74
CA GLU A 98 -20.16 6.17 -4.01
C GLU A 98 -21.02 6.64 -2.82
N ILE A 99 -20.54 6.43 -1.58
CA ILE A 99 -21.21 6.88 -0.36
C ILE A 99 -20.75 8.27 0.12
N GLY A 100 -19.92 8.97 -0.67
CA GLY A 100 -19.50 10.34 -0.42
C GLY A 100 -18.37 10.51 0.59
N VAL A 101 -17.64 9.45 0.93
CA VAL A 101 -16.42 9.53 1.76
C VAL A 101 -15.23 9.99 0.91
N GLY A 102 -15.18 9.55 -0.35
CA GLY A 102 -14.20 10.01 -1.35
C GLY A 102 -13.03 9.06 -1.57
N PHE A 103 -12.49 9.01 -2.78
CA PHE A 103 -11.37 8.15 -3.18
C PHE A 103 -10.13 9.01 -3.48
N SER A 104 -8.94 8.64 -2.99
CA SER A 104 -7.67 9.21 -3.50
C SER A 104 -6.87 8.21 -4.32
N TYR A 105 -6.24 8.65 -5.41
CA TYR A 105 -5.18 7.86 -6.04
C TYR A 105 -4.01 7.58 -5.06
N LYS A 106 -3.84 8.40 -4.01
CA LYS A 106 -2.87 8.17 -2.94
C LYS A 106 -3.22 6.92 -2.11
N ASP A 107 -4.50 6.57 -1.97
CA ASP A 107 -4.96 5.33 -1.30
C ASP A 107 -4.54 4.11 -2.10
N LEU A 108 -4.81 4.14 -3.40
CA LEU A 108 -4.37 3.10 -4.33
C LEU A 108 -2.84 2.91 -4.31
N ILE A 109 -2.07 4.00 -4.21
CA ILE A 109 -0.60 3.92 -4.10
C ILE A 109 -0.19 3.32 -2.75
N ALA A 110 -0.83 3.70 -1.65
CA ALA A 110 -0.55 3.15 -0.32
C ALA A 110 -0.87 1.65 -0.26
N ASP A 111 -2.01 1.23 -0.80
CA ASP A 111 -2.40 -0.17 -0.96
C ASP A 111 -1.39 -0.94 -1.81
N ALA A 112 -0.96 -0.38 -2.94
CA ALA A 112 0.06 -0.99 -3.78
C ALA A 112 1.38 -1.22 -3.03
N PHE A 113 1.84 -0.23 -2.25
CA PHE A 113 3.04 -0.41 -1.43
C PHE A 113 2.85 -1.44 -0.32
N GLY A 114 1.66 -1.51 0.29
CA GLY A 114 1.30 -2.54 1.26
C GLY A 114 1.36 -3.94 0.67
N VAL A 115 0.71 -4.13 -0.49
CA VAL A 115 0.73 -5.39 -1.25
C VAL A 115 2.14 -5.79 -1.65
N LEU A 116 2.95 -4.83 -2.14
CA LEU A 116 4.35 -5.07 -2.49
C LEU A 116 5.14 -5.50 -1.26
N ALA A 117 4.99 -4.81 -0.13
CA ALA A 117 5.68 -5.14 1.11
C ALA A 117 5.34 -6.58 1.58
N GLY A 118 4.07 -6.96 1.60
CA GLY A 118 3.66 -8.33 1.93
C GLY A 118 4.21 -9.38 0.94
N THR A 119 4.55 -8.98 -0.29
CA THR A 119 5.11 -9.86 -1.33
C THR A 119 6.63 -10.00 -1.26
N VAL A 120 7.35 -8.90 -0.99
CA VAL A 120 8.82 -8.83 -1.12
C VAL A 120 9.56 -8.87 0.21
N ASN A 121 8.89 -8.63 1.33
CA ASN A 121 9.53 -8.61 2.64
C ASN A 121 10.14 -9.97 2.98
N SER A 122 11.38 -9.92 3.47
CA SER A 122 12.21 -11.07 3.79
C SER A 122 13.20 -10.69 4.88
N ASP A 123 13.91 -11.68 5.40
CA ASP A 123 15.03 -11.49 6.35
C ASP A 123 16.15 -10.58 5.83
N LYS A 124 16.21 -10.32 4.52
CA LYS A 124 17.26 -9.51 3.85
C LYS A 124 16.79 -8.17 3.30
N PHE A 125 15.48 -8.02 3.11
CA PHE A 125 14.91 -6.83 2.50
C PHE A 125 13.56 -6.54 3.15
N TYR A 126 13.40 -5.33 3.67
CA TYR A 126 12.18 -4.85 4.29
C TYR A 126 11.74 -3.52 3.67
N LEU A 127 10.55 -3.52 3.11
CA LEU A 127 9.78 -2.33 2.75
C LEU A 127 8.77 -2.08 3.88
N PHE A 128 8.79 -0.89 4.48
CA PHE A 128 7.82 -0.49 5.50
C PHE A 128 7.49 0.99 5.44
N MET A 129 6.24 1.32 5.78
CA MET A 129 5.76 2.70 5.87
C MET A 129 5.89 3.19 7.31
N ASP A 130 6.74 4.19 7.55
CA ASP A 130 6.84 4.85 8.86
C ASP A 130 5.93 6.08 8.89
N TYR A 131 5.15 6.20 9.94
CA TYR A 131 4.26 7.33 10.18
C TYR A 131 4.66 7.98 11.50
N SER A 132 5.05 9.25 11.41
CA SER A 132 5.33 10.09 12.57
C SER A 132 4.18 11.08 12.74
N THR A 133 3.40 10.92 13.83
CA THR A 133 2.38 11.90 14.23
C THR A 133 2.98 13.29 14.50
N ARG A 134 4.29 13.37 14.73
CA ARG A 134 5.02 14.61 15.01
C ARG A 134 5.43 15.36 13.74
N ASP A 135 5.76 14.62 12.70
CA ASP A 135 6.29 15.20 11.46
C ASP A 135 5.19 15.36 10.40
N GLU A 136 3.98 14.87 10.64
CA GLU A 136 2.82 14.86 9.71
C GLU A 136 3.07 14.13 8.38
N PHE A 137 4.30 13.69 8.10
CA PHE A 137 4.70 12.96 6.90
C PHE A 137 4.74 11.45 7.09
N VAL A 138 4.31 10.76 6.04
CA VAL A 138 4.56 9.33 5.84
C VAL A 138 5.87 9.13 5.07
N LYS A 139 6.72 8.21 5.53
CA LYS A 139 7.98 7.83 4.88
C LYS A 139 7.94 6.37 4.47
N LEU A 140 8.18 6.10 3.19
CA LEU A 140 8.43 4.74 2.72
C LEU A 140 9.92 4.41 2.89
N ASN A 141 10.20 3.38 3.68
CA ASN A 141 11.55 2.93 3.98
C ASN A 141 11.83 1.59 3.30
N ALA A 142 13.00 1.48 2.67
CA ALA A 142 13.53 0.22 2.16
C ALA A 142 14.86 -0.08 2.87
N VAL A 143 14.93 -1.20 3.57
CA VAL A 143 16.07 -1.60 4.39
C VAL A 143 16.64 -2.92 3.87
N LEU A 144 17.95 -2.93 3.63
CA LEU A 144 18.73 -4.13 3.33
C LEU A 144 19.44 -4.59 4.60
N THR A 145 19.32 -5.87 4.92
CA THR A 145 19.99 -6.52 6.06
C THR A 145 21.06 -7.47 5.52
N PHE A 146 22.30 -7.30 6.00
CA PHE A 146 23.49 -8.05 5.60
C PHE A 146 23.89 -9.07 6.67
#